data_AF-A0A5C8MRY3-F1
#
_entry.id   AF-A0A5C8MRY3-F1
#
_cell.length_a   1.000
_cell.length_b   1.000
_cell.length_c   1.000
_cell.angle_alpha   90.00
_cell.angle_beta   90.00
_cell.angle_gamma   90.00
#
_symmetry.space_group_name_H-M   'P 1'
#
loop_
_entity.id
_entity.type
_entity.pdbx_description
1 polymer ?
#
loop_
_entity_poly.entity_id
_entity_poly.type
_entity_poly.pdbx_seq_one_letter_code
_entity_poly.pdbx_strand_id
1 'polypeptide(L)'
;MEHVKCECGHVNPHGTFFCESCGKPLEENTEKRLLDMRYEGSARRSQTYNKTIIDKIWAFFSSVKVGVALIVITLIASAIGTIFPQEMYIPPNVSPAEYYADQYGWAGKLYYKLGFNNLYKSWWYMLLIASIGVSLVICSLDRVIPLYRALKKQGVTRHPNFLRKQRLFSVSKVDDADDVLKRVKEKLAQRHYHIREEND
;
A
#
# COMPACT_ATOMS: atom_id res chain seq x y z
N MET A 1 5.03 -24.06 1.47
CA MET A 1 4.67 -22.88 0.67
C MET A 1 4.06 -23.41 -0.61
N GLU A 2 2.79 -23.13 -0.89
CA GLU A 2 2.20 -23.50 -2.17
C GLU A 2 2.80 -22.57 -3.24
N HIS A 3 3.32 -23.15 -4.31
CA HIS A 3 3.92 -22.43 -5.43
C HIS A 3 3.15 -22.77 -6.69
N VAL A 4 2.95 -21.79 -7.57
CA VAL A 4 2.27 -21.99 -8.85
C VAL A 4 3.31 -22.00 -9.96
N LYS A 5 3.42 -23.12 -10.67
CA LYS A 5 4.35 -23.26 -11.80
C LYS A 5 3.70 -22.71 -13.06
N CYS A 6 4.38 -21.79 -13.74
CA CYS A 6 3.95 -21.30 -15.04
C CYS A 6 4.39 -22.26 -16.15
N GLU A 7 3.72 -22.22 -17.29
CA GLU A 7 4.11 -22.97 -18.50
C GLU A 7 5.52 -22.63 -19.01
N CYS A 8 6.04 -21.43 -18.72
CA CYS A 8 7.43 -21.06 -19.01
C CYS A 8 8.45 -21.72 -18.07
N GLY A 9 8.02 -22.58 -17.14
CA GLY A 9 8.87 -23.28 -16.18
C GLY A 9 9.18 -22.51 -14.90
N HIS A 10 8.89 -21.20 -14.85
CA HIS A 10 9.12 -20.36 -13.67
C HIS A 10 8.14 -20.66 -12.53
N VAL A 11 8.66 -20.66 -11.30
CA VAL A 11 7.90 -20.97 -10.08
C VAL A 11 7.52 -19.67 -9.38
N ASN A 12 6.23 -19.34 -9.37
CA ASN A 12 5.73 -18.11 -8.76
C ASN A 12 5.19 -18.38 -7.34
N PRO A 13 5.27 -17.41 -6.42
CA PRO A 13 4.57 -17.50 -5.15
C PRO A 13 3.05 -17.53 -5.36
N HIS A 14 2.33 -18.27 -4.50
CA HIS A 14 0.87 -18.28 -4.50
C HIS A 14 0.29 -16.87 -4.35
N GLY A 15 -0.85 -16.59 -5.00
CA GLY A 15 -1.47 -15.26 -5.01
C GLY A 15 -0.84 -14.25 -5.99
N THR A 16 0.03 -14.71 -6.89
CA THR A 16 0.49 -13.92 -8.03
C THR A 16 -0.51 -13.97 -9.18
N PHE A 17 -0.91 -12.81 -9.70
CA PHE A 17 -1.77 -12.72 -10.88
C PHE A 17 -1.02 -13.00 -12.18
N PHE A 18 0.28 -12.70 -12.20
CA PHE A 18 1.15 -12.84 -13.36
C PHE A 18 2.39 -13.64 -13.03
N CYS A 19 2.93 -14.34 -14.02
CA CYS A 19 4.27 -14.88 -13.90
C CYS A 19 5.33 -13.75 -13.87
N GLU A 20 6.21 -13.78 -12.88
CA GLU A 20 7.32 -12.82 -12.72
C GLU A 20 8.28 -12.82 -13.93
N SER A 21 8.48 -13.99 -14.54
CA SER A 21 9.33 -14.17 -15.72
C SER A 21 8.61 -13.77 -17.02
N CYS A 22 7.65 -14.56 -17.49
CA CYS A 22 7.06 -14.35 -18.82
C CYS A 22 5.90 -13.34 -18.88
N GLY A 23 5.36 -12.89 -17.75
CA GLY A 23 4.20 -11.98 -17.71
C GLY A 23 2.87 -12.63 -18.07
N LYS A 24 2.82 -13.95 -18.36
CA LYS A 24 1.56 -14.65 -18.62
C LYS A 24 0.65 -14.56 -17.38
N PRO A 25 -0.65 -14.24 -17.53
CA PRO A 25 -1.60 -14.33 -16.42
C PRO A 25 -1.73 -15.79 -15.98
N LEU A 26 -1.64 -16.03 -14.67
CA LEU A 26 -1.75 -17.38 -14.09
C LEU A 26 -3.21 -17.77 -13.82
N GLU A 27 -4.10 -16.79 -13.67
CA GLU A 27 -5.54 -16.98 -13.56
C GLU A 27 -6.21 -16.68 -14.91
N GLU A 28 -6.95 -17.65 -15.45
CA GLU A 28 -7.67 -17.50 -16.73
C GLU A 28 -8.85 -16.51 -16.64
N ASN A 29 -9.37 -16.28 -15.43
CA ASN A 29 -10.63 -15.60 -15.20
C ASN A 29 -10.50 -14.08 -15.05
N THR A 30 -9.76 -13.44 -15.96
CA THR A 30 -9.67 -11.98 -16.00
C THR A 30 -10.55 -11.44 -17.13
N GLU A 31 -11.83 -11.17 -16.84
CA GLU A 31 -12.77 -10.45 -17.74
C GLU A 31 -12.27 -9.03 -18.10
N LYS A 32 -11.23 -8.52 -17.41
CA LYS A 32 -10.70 -7.18 -17.67
C LYS A 32 -9.98 -7.13 -19.01
N ARG A 33 -10.43 -6.20 -19.85
CA ARG A 33 -9.84 -5.87 -21.17
C ARG A 33 -8.38 -5.42 -21.10
N LEU A 34 -7.96 -4.84 -19.97
CA LEU A 34 -6.59 -4.35 -19.72
C LEU A 34 -6.02 -4.98 -18.45
N LEU A 35 -4.72 -5.29 -18.48
CA LEU A 35 -3.98 -5.83 -17.33
C LEU A 35 -3.47 -4.72 -16.41
N ASP A 36 -3.51 -4.95 -15.09
CA ASP A 36 -2.89 -4.06 -14.09
C ASP A 36 -1.46 -4.52 -13.80
N MET A 37 -0.47 -3.71 -14.20
CA MET A 37 0.96 -4.04 -14.10
C MET A 37 1.61 -3.63 -12.77
N ARG A 38 0.88 -3.02 -11.84
CA ARG A 38 1.48 -2.38 -10.65
C ARG A 38 2.31 -3.31 -9.75
N TYR A 39 2.07 -4.62 -9.81
CA TYR A 39 2.76 -5.60 -8.95
C TYR A 39 3.18 -6.85 -9.73
N GLU A 40 3.51 -6.72 -11.01
CA GLU A 40 3.96 -7.83 -11.88
C GLU A 40 4.79 -8.87 -11.13
N GLY A 41 4.31 -10.11 -11.07
CA GLY A 41 5.03 -11.24 -10.47
C GLY A 41 5.14 -11.26 -8.95
N SER A 42 4.63 -10.26 -8.23
CA SER A 42 4.77 -10.16 -6.78
C SER A 42 3.43 -10.23 -6.05
N ALA A 43 3.29 -11.20 -5.16
CA ALA A 43 2.10 -11.36 -4.33
C ALA A 43 2.17 -10.39 -3.13
N ARG A 44 1.06 -9.70 -2.84
CA ARG A 44 0.94 -8.92 -1.60
C ARG A 44 0.64 -9.86 -0.44
N ARG A 45 1.41 -9.74 0.65
CA ARG A 45 1.27 -10.61 1.82
C ARG A 45 -0.14 -10.52 2.41
N SER A 46 -0.67 -9.30 2.51
CA SER A 46 -2.02 -9.02 3.02
C SER A 46 -3.15 -9.71 2.23
N GLN A 47 -2.95 -10.02 0.95
CA GLN A 47 -3.96 -10.68 0.11
C GLN A 47 -3.77 -12.20 0.06
N THR A 48 -2.55 -12.69 0.30
CA THR A 48 -2.18 -14.09 0.11
C THR A 48 -2.38 -14.91 1.39
N TYR A 49 -2.07 -14.33 2.54
CA TYR A 49 -2.11 -15.02 3.83
C TYR A 49 -3.22 -14.42 4.69
N ASN A 50 -4.23 -15.24 5.03
CA ASN A 50 -5.36 -14.85 5.90
C ASN A 50 -5.75 -15.95 6.91
N LYS A 51 -4.84 -16.92 7.16
CA LYS A 51 -5.15 -18.09 7.99
C LYS A 51 -4.99 -17.80 9.49
N THR A 52 -3.97 -17.04 9.89
CA THR A 52 -3.68 -16.79 11.31
C THR A 52 -4.26 -15.47 11.82
N ILE A 53 -4.36 -15.32 13.16
CA ILE A 53 -4.78 -14.06 13.80
C ILE A 53 -3.80 -12.93 13.45
N ILE A 54 -2.49 -13.24 13.42
CA ILE A 54 -1.44 -12.28 13.07
C ILE A 54 -1.63 -11.79 11.63
N ASP A 55 -1.96 -12.70 10.69
CA ASP A 55 -2.21 -12.33 9.30
C ASP A 55 -3.45 -11.43 9.17
N LYS A 56 -4.51 -11.70 9.94
CA LYS A 56 -5.72 -10.85 9.95
C LYS A 56 -5.42 -9.44 10.47
N ILE A 57 -4.62 -9.34 11.54
CA ILE A 57 -4.18 -8.04 12.08
C ILE A 57 -3.32 -7.32 11.04
N TRP A 58 -2.39 -8.02 10.40
CA TRP A 58 -1.56 -7.47 9.33
C TRP A 58 -2.41 -6.96 8.15
N ALA A 59 -3.39 -7.75 7.70
CA ALA A 59 -4.30 -7.39 6.62
C ALA A 59 -5.14 -6.15 6.98
N PHE A 60 -5.60 -6.05 8.23
CA PHE A 60 -6.32 -4.87 8.73
C PHE A 60 -5.45 -3.61 8.67
N PHE A 61 -4.25 -3.65 9.25
CA PHE A 61 -3.35 -2.49 9.29
C PHE A 61 -2.69 -2.16 7.94
N SER A 62 -2.69 -3.08 6.96
CA SER A 62 -2.24 -2.85 5.58
C SER A 62 -3.27 -2.08 4.71
N SER A 63 -4.49 -1.89 5.22
CA SER A 63 -5.52 -1.13 4.53
C SER A 63 -5.33 0.38 4.70
N VAL A 64 -5.10 1.09 3.58
CA VAL A 64 -5.08 2.57 3.58
C VAL A 64 -6.37 3.17 4.13
N LYS A 65 -7.51 2.50 3.95
CA LYS A 65 -8.79 2.97 4.51
C LYS A 65 -8.76 3.01 6.04
N VAL A 66 -8.13 2.02 6.66
CA VAL A 66 -7.97 1.95 8.13
C VAL A 66 -7.05 3.07 8.60
N GLY A 67 -5.90 3.26 7.94
CA GLY A 67 -5.00 4.37 8.26
C GLY A 67 -5.68 5.74 8.18
N VAL A 68 -6.44 6.00 7.11
CA VAL A 68 -7.21 7.25 6.97
C VAL A 68 -8.28 7.39 8.04
N ALA A 69 -9.02 6.32 8.36
CA ALA A 69 -10.02 6.34 9.41
C ALA A 69 -9.41 6.66 10.79
N LEU A 70 -8.25 6.07 11.12
CA LEU A 70 -7.54 6.37 12.37
C LEU A 70 -7.12 7.85 12.45
N ILE A 71 -6.61 8.42 11.36
CA ILE A 71 -6.26 9.85 11.29
C ILE A 71 -7.50 10.72 11.57
N VAL A 72 -8.63 10.42 10.95
CA VAL A 72 -9.89 11.16 11.16
C VAL A 72 -10.36 11.05 12.61
N ILE A 73 -10.33 9.85 13.20
CA ILE A 73 -10.70 9.63 14.60
C ILE A 73 -9.79 10.44 15.53
N THR A 74 -8.47 10.40 15.31
CA THR A 74 -7.51 11.18 16.09
C THR A 74 -7.76 12.67 15.95
N LEU A 75 -8.05 13.17 14.74
CA LEU A 75 -8.36 14.59 14.51
C LEU A 75 -9.61 15.03 15.27
N ILE A 76 -10.68 14.22 15.26
CA ILE A 76 -11.90 14.49 16.03
C ILE A 76 -11.59 14.47 17.53
N ALA A 77 -10.81 13.51 18.01
CA ALA A 77 -10.40 13.44 19.40
C ALA A 77 -9.56 14.65 19.82
N SER A 78 -8.63 15.11 18.97
CA SER A 78 -7.86 16.34 19.18
C SER A 78 -8.75 17.56 19.23
N ALA A 79 -9.69 17.70 18.30
CA ALA A 79 -10.64 18.81 18.28
C ALA A 79 -11.47 18.85 19.58
N ILE A 80 -12.03 17.71 20.00
CA ILE A 80 -12.79 17.60 21.25
C ILE A 80 -11.91 17.92 22.46
N GLY A 81 -10.69 17.38 22.53
CA GLY A 81 -9.75 17.67 23.60
C GLY A 81 -9.20 19.11 23.60
N THR A 82 -9.52 19.93 22.61
CA THR A 82 -9.18 21.37 22.63
C THR A 82 -10.38 22.26 22.94
N ILE A 83 -11.56 21.68 23.22
CA ILE A 83 -12.76 22.45 23.56
C ILE A 83 -12.61 23.14 24.92
N PHE A 84 -12.06 22.45 25.92
CA PHE A 84 -11.78 23.03 27.24
C PHE A 84 -10.27 23.26 27.42
N PRO A 85 -9.87 24.25 28.25
CA PRO A 85 -8.46 24.51 28.56
C PRO A 85 -7.78 23.23 29.03
N GLN A 86 -6.64 22.86 28.44
CA GLN A 86 -5.83 21.73 28.92
C GLN A 86 -5.36 21.95 30.36
N GLU A 87 -5.06 20.87 31.08
CA GLU A 87 -4.59 20.89 32.47
C GLU A 87 -3.40 21.86 32.70
N MET A 88 -2.51 22.01 31.71
CA MET A 88 -1.38 22.93 31.77
C MET A 88 -1.75 24.43 31.80
N TYR A 89 -2.99 24.78 31.46
CA TYR A 89 -3.51 26.16 31.43
C TYR A 89 -4.45 26.47 32.60
N ILE A 90 -4.68 25.51 33.50
CA ILE A 90 -5.55 25.65 34.66
C ILE A 90 -4.70 26.15 35.85
N PRO A 91 -5.26 26.96 36.77
CA PRO A 91 -4.53 27.40 37.95
C PRO A 91 -4.00 26.21 38.77
N PRO A 92 -2.71 26.19 39.15
CA PRO A 92 -2.08 25.03 39.80
C PRO A 92 -2.54 24.81 41.25
N ASN A 93 -3.32 25.75 41.81
CA ASN A 93 -3.84 25.72 43.17
C ASN A 93 -5.20 24.99 43.30
N VAL A 94 -5.81 24.56 42.18
CA VAL A 94 -7.07 23.80 42.17
C VAL A 94 -6.84 22.43 41.54
N SER A 95 -7.50 21.40 42.07
CA SER A 95 -7.43 20.09 41.43
C SER A 95 -8.14 20.15 40.06
N PRO A 96 -7.58 19.55 39.00
CA PRO A 96 -8.22 19.59 37.69
C PRO A 96 -9.64 19.02 37.72
N ALA A 97 -9.84 17.93 38.48
CA ALA A 97 -11.15 17.29 38.63
C ALA A 97 -12.22 18.25 39.19
N GLU A 98 -11.88 19.04 40.20
CA GLU A 98 -12.78 20.05 40.78
C GLU A 98 -12.99 21.20 39.82
N TYR A 99 -11.93 21.72 39.19
CA TYR A 99 -12.01 22.82 38.24
C TYR A 99 -12.97 22.51 37.08
N TYR A 100 -12.83 21.34 36.44
CA TYR A 100 -13.72 20.98 35.33
C TYR A 100 -15.16 20.74 35.80
N ALA A 101 -15.35 20.15 36.98
CA ALA A 101 -16.68 19.90 37.54
C ALA A 101 -17.41 21.20 37.91
N ASP A 102 -16.69 22.17 38.46
CA ASP A 102 -17.23 23.46 38.90
C ASP A 102 -17.53 24.38 37.71
N GLN A 103 -16.60 24.48 36.76
CA GLN A 103 -16.74 25.38 35.61
C GLN A 103 -17.66 24.84 34.51
N TYR A 104 -17.66 23.53 34.27
CA TYR A 104 -18.35 22.89 33.15
C TYR A 104 -19.35 21.80 33.57
N GLY A 105 -19.60 21.64 34.87
CA GLY A 105 -20.62 20.73 35.39
C GLY A 105 -20.39 19.27 35.00
N TRP A 106 -21.44 18.61 34.50
CA TRP A 106 -21.38 17.21 34.11
C TRP A 106 -20.41 16.96 32.94
N ALA A 107 -20.36 17.88 31.97
CA ALA A 107 -19.54 17.75 30.77
C ALA A 107 -18.06 17.79 31.13
N GLY A 108 -17.68 18.66 32.07
CA GLY A 108 -16.33 18.72 32.61
C GLY A 108 -15.92 17.47 33.39
N LYS A 109 -16.83 16.88 34.18
CA LYS A 109 -16.57 15.58 34.85
C LYS A 109 -16.29 14.47 33.83
N LEU A 110 -17.09 14.39 32.76
CA LEU A 110 -16.87 13.39 31.71
C LEU A 110 -15.54 13.66 30.98
N TYR A 111 -15.26 14.92 30.68
CA TYR A 111 -14.03 15.35 30.00
C TYR A 111 -12.77 14.93 30.75
N TYR A 112 -12.73 15.18 32.06
CA TYR A 112 -11.65 14.75 32.93
C TYR A 112 -11.56 13.23 33.03
N LYS A 113 -12.69 12.53 33.21
CA LYS A 113 -12.72 11.06 33.33
C LYS A 113 -12.25 10.35 32.06
N LEU A 114 -12.55 10.91 30.88
CA LEU A 114 -12.08 10.40 29.60
C LEU A 114 -10.62 10.80 29.31
N GLY A 115 -9.99 11.62 30.16
CA GLY A 115 -8.59 12.03 30.00
C GLY A 115 -8.38 13.11 28.93
N PHE A 116 -9.43 13.81 28.52
CA PHE A 116 -9.31 14.92 27.57
C PHE A 116 -8.60 16.14 28.18
N ASN A 117 -8.57 16.26 29.51
CA ASN A 117 -7.82 17.30 30.22
C ASN A 117 -6.31 17.25 29.98
N ASN A 118 -5.78 16.07 29.66
CA ASN A 118 -4.37 15.83 29.40
C ASN A 118 -4.24 14.89 28.19
N LEU A 119 -4.89 15.31 27.09
CA LEU A 119 -5.14 14.46 25.93
C LEU A 119 -3.86 13.80 25.40
N TYR A 120 -2.79 14.58 25.23
CA TYR A 120 -1.54 14.12 24.61
C TYR A 120 -0.75 13.11 25.46
N LYS A 121 -1.01 13.04 26.77
CA LYS A 121 -0.44 12.02 27.66
C LYS A 121 -1.41 10.88 27.96
N SER A 122 -2.67 10.99 27.49
CA SER A 122 -3.67 9.95 27.70
C SER A 122 -3.27 8.66 26.99
N TRP A 123 -3.35 7.54 27.70
CA TRP A 123 -2.92 6.23 27.20
C TRP A 123 -3.67 5.82 25.93
N TRP A 124 -4.98 6.09 25.84
CA TRP A 124 -5.78 5.74 24.67
C TRP A 124 -5.44 6.62 23.45
N TYR A 125 -5.08 7.88 23.67
CA TYR A 125 -4.67 8.79 22.61
C TYR A 125 -3.27 8.42 22.08
N MET A 126 -2.35 8.06 22.99
CA MET A 126 -1.05 7.49 22.62
C MET A 126 -1.20 6.19 21.82
N LEU A 127 -2.15 5.32 22.18
CA LEU A 127 -2.47 4.13 21.39
C LEU A 127 -3.01 4.47 19.99
N LEU A 128 -3.82 5.51 19.85
CA LEU A 128 -4.27 5.97 18.52
C LEU A 128 -3.09 6.43 17.66
N ILE A 129 -2.21 7.28 18.20
CA ILE A 129 -1.01 7.74 17.48
C ILE A 129 -0.12 6.55 17.10
N ALA A 130 0.15 5.65 18.04
CA ALA A 130 0.93 4.45 17.79
C ALA A 130 0.29 3.57 16.69
N SER A 131 -1.04 3.42 16.71
CA SER A 131 -1.79 2.66 15.71
C SER A 131 -1.68 3.28 14.32
N ILE A 132 -1.70 4.61 14.22
CA ILE A 132 -1.45 5.33 12.95
C ILE A 132 -0.04 5.02 12.45
N GLY A 133 0.97 5.16 13.31
CA GLY A 133 2.37 4.85 12.95
C GLY A 133 2.55 3.42 12.46
N VAL A 134 1.97 2.45 13.19
CA VAL A 134 1.97 1.03 12.80
C VAL A 134 1.27 0.82 11.47
N SER A 135 0.10 1.43 11.26
CA SER A 135 -0.63 1.34 9.98
C SER A 135 0.20 1.87 8.81
N LEU A 136 0.83 3.03 8.96
CA LEU A 136 1.68 3.64 7.93
C LEU A 136 2.86 2.74 7.56
N VAL A 137 3.55 2.19 8.56
CA VAL A 137 4.68 1.28 8.32
C VAL A 137 4.22 0.01 7.61
N ILE A 138 3.18 -0.66 8.12
CA ILE A 138 2.68 -1.92 7.55
C ILE A 138 2.15 -1.71 6.12
N CYS A 139 1.31 -0.70 5.89
CA CYS A 139 0.80 -0.35 4.56
C CYS A 139 1.93 -0.06 3.56
N SER A 140 2.98 0.63 4.01
CA SER A 140 4.13 0.97 3.16
C SER A 140 4.92 -0.28 2.81
N LEU A 141 5.25 -1.13 3.79
CA LEU A 141 6.00 -2.36 3.54
C LEU A 141 5.25 -3.33 2.61
N ASP A 142 3.95 -3.50 2.82
CA ASP A 142 3.12 -4.43 2.01
C ASP A 142 3.01 -4.01 0.53
N ARG A 143 3.24 -2.73 0.21
CA ARG A 143 3.15 -2.22 -1.17
C ARG A 143 4.50 -1.89 -1.80
N VAL A 144 5.38 -1.22 -1.07
CA VAL A 144 6.67 -0.74 -1.58
C VAL A 144 7.60 -1.91 -1.88
N ILE A 145 7.63 -2.96 -1.06
CA ILE A 145 8.52 -4.10 -1.29
C ILE A 145 8.14 -4.86 -2.59
N PRO A 146 6.86 -5.27 -2.80
CA PRO A 146 6.45 -5.88 -4.06
C PRO A 146 6.71 -4.99 -5.27
N LEU A 147 6.34 -3.70 -5.17
CA LEU A 147 6.55 -2.74 -6.25
C LEU A 147 8.03 -2.56 -6.61
N TYR A 148 8.91 -2.42 -5.60
CA TYR A 148 10.36 -2.30 -5.83
C TYR A 148 10.93 -3.54 -6.51
N ARG A 149 10.50 -4.74 -6.10
CA ARG A 149 10.91 -5.99 -6.76
C ARG A 149 10.44 -6.04 -8.20
N ALA A 150 9.18 -5.72 -8.48
CA ALA A 150 8.62 -5.70 -9.83
C ALA A 150 9.33 -4.69 -10.74
N LEU A 151 9.64 -3.49 -10.25
CA LEU A 151 10.36 -2.47 -11.00
C LEU A 151 11.83 -2.82 -11.26
N LYS A 152 12.48 -3.54 -10.33
CA LYS A 152 13.89 -3.92 -10.48
C LYS A 152 14.08 -5.14 -11.39
N LYS A 153 13.10 -6.05 -11.43
CA LYS A 153 13.13 -7.29 -12.21
C LYS A 153 12.25 -7.22 -13.45
N GLN A 154 12.45 -6.18 -14.26
CA GLN A 154 11.78 -6.05 -15.55
C GLN A 154 12.52 -6.89 -16.59
N GLY A 155 11.90 -7.98 -17.04
CA GLY A 155 12.39 -8.78 -18.17
C GLY A 155 12.00 -8.15 -19.51
N VAL A 156 12.91 -8.24 -20.50
CA VAL A 156 12.68 -7.76 -21.88
C VAL A 156 11.77 -8.75 -22.61
N THR A 157 11.99 -10.05 -22.39
CA THR A 157 11.19 -11.11 -23.02
C THR A 157 9.87 -11.35 -22.29
N ARG A 158 8.75 -11.13 -22.99
CA ARG A 158 7.39 -11.27 -22.44
C ARG A 158 6.51 -12.08 -23.38
N HIS A 159 5.51 -12.76 -22.81
CA HIS A 159 4.57 -13.55 -23.58
C HIS A 159 3.71 -12.66 -24.51
N PRO A 160 3.42 -13.06 -25.76
CA PRO A 160 2.65 -12.23 -26.70
C PRO A 160 1.28 -11.77 -26.17
N ASN A 161 0.57 -12.66 -25.46
CA ASN A 161 -0.70 -12.32 -24.80
C ASN A 161 -0.58 -11.21 -23.76
N PHE A 162 0.56 -11.10 -23.07
CA PHE A 162 0.82 -10.02 -22.13
C PHE A 162 0.95 -8.68 -22.86
N LEU A 163 1.70 -8.65 -23.98
CA LEU A 163 1.85 -7.45 -24.82
C LEU A 163 0.52 -7.00 -25.44
N ARG A 164 -0.29 -7.94 -25.92
CA ARG A 164 -1.61 -7.66 -26.53
C ARG A 164 -2.61 -6.97 -25.60
N LYS A 165 -2.50 -7.21 -24.30
CA LYS A 165 -3.42 -6.63 -23.29
C LYS A 165 -2.89 -5.34 -22.67
N GLN A 166 -1.82 -4.78 -23.23
CA GLN A 166 -1.30 -3.47 -22.83
C GLN A 166 -2.16 -2.33 -23.35
N ARG A 167 -2.12 -1.18 -22.65
CA ARG A 167 -2.85 0.02 -23.05
C ARG A 167 -2.42 0.52 -24.44
N LEU A 168 -1.14 0.39 -24.76
CA LEU A 168 -0.55 0.74 -26.05
C LEU A 168 0.01 -0.53 -26.67
N PHE A 169 -0.63 -1.00 -27.74
CA PHE A 169 -0.23 -2.21 -28.46
C PHE A 169 -0.50 -2.03 -29.96
N SER A 170 0.44 -2.46 -30.79
CA SER A 170 0.30 -2.47 -32.25
C SER A 170 1.07 -3.66 -32.84
N VAL A 171 0.57 -4.19 -33.95
CA VAL A 171 1.24 -5.24 -34.73
C VAL A 171 1.40 -4.72 -36.14
N SER A 172 2.64 -4.72 -36.64
CA SER A 172 2.95 -4.38 -38.03
C SER A 172 3.57 -5.61 -38.69
N LYS A 173 3.19 -5.87 -39.94
CA LYS A 173 3.89 -6.86 -40.78
C LYS A 173 5.13 -6.19 -41.36
N VAL A 174 6.24 -6.89 -41.38
CA VAL A 174 7.47 -6.39 -41.98
C VAL A 174 8.20 -7.49 -42.71
N ASP A 175 8.86 -7.13 -43.80
CA ASP A 175 9.53 -8.07 -44.70
C ASP A 175 10.91 -8.48 -44.14
N ASP A 176 11.62 -7.56 -43.49
CA ASP A 176 12.90 -7.79 -42.80
C ASP A 176 12.81 -7.28 -41.36
N ALA A 177 12.77 -8.21 -40.40
CA ALA A 177 12.67 -7.89 -38.98
C ALA A 177 13.96 -7.28 -38.41
N ASP A 178 15.12 -7.67 -38.92
CA ASP A 178 16.42 -7.29 -38.37
C ASP A 178 16.77 -5.85 -38.74
N ASP A 179 16.51 -5.45 -39.98
CA ASP A 179 16.68 -4.07 -40.43
C ASP A 179 15.76 -3.10 -39.65
N VAL A 180 14.51 -3.51 -39.41
CA VAL A 180 13.55 -2.70 -38.64
C VAL A 180 13.99 -2.57 -37.19
N LEU A 181 14.42 -3.66 -36.56
CA LEU A 181 14.93 -3.62 -35.19
C LEU A 181 16.12 -2.68 -35.06
N LYS A 182 17.06 -2.68 -36.01
CA LYS A 182 18.19 -1.72 -36.05
C LYS A 182 17.70 -0.28 -36.12
N ARG A 183 16.79 0.04 -37.03
CA ARG A 183 16.22 1.40 -37.16
C ARG A 183 15.47 1.85 -35.91
N VAL A 184 14.76 0.94 -35.25
CA VAL A 184 14.08 1.22 -33.98
C VAL A 184 15.09 1.53 -32.88
N LYS A 185 16.16 0.73 -32.76
CA LYS A 185 17.24 0.97 -31.79
C LYS A 185 17.87 2.34 -31.99
N GLU A 186 18.23 2.70 -33.23
CA GLU A 186 18.81 4.00 -33.56
C GLU A 186 17.89 5.17 -33.18
N LYS A 187 16.60 5.09 -33.54
CA LYS A 187 15.62 6.14 -33.21
C LYS A 187 15.38 6.27 -31.70
N LEU A 188 15.40 5.16 -30.96
CA LEU A 188 15.27 5.19 -29.50
C LEU A 188 16.53 5.76 -28.84
N ALA A 189 17.71 5.41 -29.33
CA ALA A 189 18.98 5.96 -28.85
C ALA A 189 19.08 7.48 -29.09
N GLN A 190 18.64 7.95 -30.25
CA GLN A 190 18.55 9.39 -30.57
C GLN A 190 17.62 10.16 -29.61
N ARG A 191 16.64 9.49 -29.02
CA ARG A 191 15.73 10.05 -28.01
C ARG A 191 16.20 9.83 -26.57
N HIS A 192 17.44 9.40 -26.38
CA HIS A 192 18.06 9.15 -25.07
C HIS A 192 17.39 8.04 -24.25
N TYR A 193 16.73 7.06 -24.88
CA TYR A 193 16.24 5.88 -24.17
C TYR A 193 17.39 4.91 -23.86
N HIS A 194 17.36 4.29 -22.68
CA HIS A 194 18.26 3.20 -22.32
C HIS A 194 17.73 1.87 -22.89
N ILE A 195 18.43 1.31 -23.86
CA ILE A 195 18.02 0.08 -24.56
C ILE A 195 18.56 -1.15 -23.81
N ARG A 196 17.76 -2.21 -23.73
CA ARG A 196 18.15 -3.52 -23.20
C ARG A 196 17.66 -4.62 -24.13
N GLU A 197 18.45 -5.65 -24.32
CA GLU A 197 18.19 -6.77 -25.20
C GLU A 197 18.39 -8.08 -24.42
N GLU A 198 17.54 -9.08 -24.67
CA GLU A 198 17.62 -10.40 -24.08
C GLU A 198 17.36 -11.45 -25.17
N ASN A 199 18.08 -12.57 -25.10
CA ASN A 199 17.99 -13.72 -26.02
C ASN A 199 18.35 -13.39 -27.48
N ASP A 200 19.59 -12.92 -27.70
CA ASP A 200 20.24 -12.97 -29.03
C ASP A 200 20.55 -14.41 -29.45
#